data_AF-A0A2R6EXY4-F1
#
_entry.id   AF-A0A2R6EXY4-F1
#
_cell.length_a   1.000
_cell.length_b   1.000
_cell.length_c   1.000
_cell.angle_alpha   90.00
_cell.angle_beta   90.00
_cell.angle_gamma   90.00
#
_symmetry.space_group_name_H-M   'P 1'
#
loop_
_entity.id
_entity.type
_entity.pdbx_description
1 polymer ?
#
loop_
_entity_poly.entity_id
_entity_poly.type
_entity_poly.pdbx_seq_one_letter_code
_entity_poly.pdbx_strand_id
1 'polypeptide(L)'
;MDEQRQVASFVAEHDMEAPPAYRLLDVVSELGEVAKDATESSSYGTEPEAIDVDTDEIGDVLFSLLALANSLDVDAGEALDEADVRELLEQHRGMRQAIKQLQGMGQGDMQRMMKRMQQGDGGGGMGGMGPFG
;
A
#
# COMPACT_ATOMS: atom_id res chain seq x y z
N MET A 1 -3.96 6.96 -18.62
CA MET A 1 -5.32 6.34 -18.45
C MET A 1 -6.47 7.32 -18.72
N ASP A 2 -7.71 6.85 -18.89
CA ASP A 2 -8.87 7.70 -19.27
C ASP A 2 -9.39 8.53 -18.10
N GLU A 3 -9.45 7.93 -16.92
CA GLU A 3 -9.91 8.52 -15.65
C GLU A 3 -9.01 9.69 -15.24
N GLN A 4 -7.69 9.55 -15.41
CA GLN A 4 -6.73 10.62 -15.14
C GLN A 4 -7.01 11.88 -15.96
N ARG A 5 -7.38 11.71 -17.24
CA ARG A 5 -7.72 12.83 -18.13
C ARG A 5 -9.05 13.46 -17.76
N GLN A 6 -10.01 12.68 -17.27
CA GLN A 6 -11.27 13.20 -16.75
C GLN A 6 -11.02 14.06 -15.50
N VAL A 7 -10.21 13.58 -14.56
CA VAL A 7 -9.82 14.36 -13.37
C VAL A 7 -9.07 15.64 -13.75
N ALA A 8 -8.12 15.56 -14.70
CA ALA A 8 -7.41 16.75 -15.17
C ALA A 8 -8.37 17.79 -15.76
N SER A 9 -9.33 17.35 -16.59
CA SER A 9 -10.32 18.23 -17.20
C SER A 9 -11.23 18.87 -16.15
N PHE A 10 -11.70 18.08 -15.18
CA PHE A 10 -12.55 18.57 -14.09
C PHE A 10 -11.83 19.61 -13.23
N VAL A 11 -10.58 19.35 -12.83
CA VAL A 11 -9.78 20.28 -12.04
C VAL A 11 -9.59 21.61 -12.76
N ALA A 12 -9.32 21.57 -14.07
CA ALA A 12 -9.15 22.78 -14.88
C ALA A 12 -10.48 23.53 -15.09
N GLU A 13 -11.59 22.82 -15.33
CA GLU A 13 -12.91 23.43 -15.50
C GLU A 13 -13.41 24.16 -14.25
N HIS A 14 -13.01 23.68 -13.07
CA HIS A 14 -13.46 24.22 -11.79
C HIS A 14 -12.42 25.09 -11.06
N ASP A 15 -11.32 25.47 -11.73
CA ASP A 15 -10.23 26.27 -11.15
C ASP A 15 -9.66 25.68 -9.84
N MET A 16 -9.62 24.35 -9.73
CA MET A 16 -9.20 23.62 -8.52
C MET A 16 -7.69 23.32 -8.50
N GLU A 17 -6.89 24.01 -9.29
CA GLU A 17 -5.45 23.79 -9.37
C GLU A 17 -4.77 24.03 -8.02
N ALA A 18 -3.90 23.11 -7.61
CA ALA A 18 -3.20 23.18 -6.34
C ALA A 18 -1.77 22.64 -6.48
N PRO A 19 -0.79 23.17 -5.70
CA PRO A 19 0.56 22.63 -5.66
C PRO A 19 0.58 21.16 -5.23
N PRO A 20 1.56 20.35 -5.68
CA PRO A 20 1.65 18.94 -5.31
C PRO A 20 1.67 18.67 -3.81
N ALA A 21 2.29 19.58 -3.03
CA ALA A 21 2.32 19.48 -1.57
C ALA A 21 0.92 19.52 -0.95
N TYR A 22 -0.03 20.27 -1.53
CA TYR A 22 -1.41 20.33 -1.05
C TYR A 22 -2.22 19.14 -1.55
N ARG A 23 -2.02 18.72 -2.80
CA ARG A 23 -2.62 17.50 -3.33
C ARG A 23 -2.26 16.25 -2.54
N LEU A 24 -1.04 16.18 -2.03
CA LEU A 24 -0.63 15.10 -1.14
C LEU A 24 -1.41 15.12 0.19
N LEU A 25 -1.71 16.30 0.72
CA LEU A 25 -2.54 16.43 1.93
C LEU A 25 -3.98 15.99 1.64
N ASP A 26 -4.53 16.34 0.48
CA ASP A 26 -5.86 15.87 0.06
C ASP A 26 -5.90 14.34 0.05
N VAL A 27 -4.93 13.68 -0.61
CA VAL A 27 -4.82 12.20 -0.62
C VAL A 27 -4.81 11.59 0.78
N VAL A 28 -4.03 12.16 1.70
CA VAL A 28 -3.95 11.67 3.09
C VAL A 28 -5.26 11.91 3.84
N SER A 29 -5.95 13.02 3.56
CA SER A 29 -7.26 13.33 4.15
C SER A 29 -8.30 12.31 3.73
N GLU A 30 -8.48 12.10 2.43
CA GLU A 30 -9.49 11.15 1.90
C GLU A 30 -9.21 9.72 2.35
N LEU A 31 -7.92 9.32 2.41
CA LEU A 31 -7.56 8.01 2.94
C LEU A 31 -7.89 7.88 4.44
N GLY A 32 -7.84 8.99 5.16
CA GLY A 32 -8.27 9.08 6.55
C GLY A 32 -9.78 8.86 6.72
N GLU A 33 -10.59 9.30 5.76
CA GLU A 33 -12.05 9.10 5.77
C GLU A 33 -12.39 7.62 5.54
N VAL A 34 -11.75 6.97 4.56
CA VAL A 34 -11.81 5.50 4.39
C VAL A 34 -11.41 4.76 5.67
N ALA A 35 -10.34 5.20 6.34
CA ALA A 35 -9.89 4.58 7.58
C ALA A 35 -10.88 4.78 8.73
N LYS A 36 -11.55 5.93 8.79
CA LYS A 36 -12.58 6.23 9.77
C LYS A 36 -13.79 5.32 9.58
N ASP A 37 -14.30 5.20 8.36
CA ASP A 37 -15.44 4.33 8.04
C ASP A 37 -15.16 2.88 8.43
N ALA A 38 -13.99 2.37 8.03
CA ALA A 38 -13.54 1.04 8.41
C ALA A 38 -13.44 0.85 9.94
N THR A 39 -12.98 1.89 10.65
CA THR A 39 -12.85 1.85 12.11
C THR A 39 -14.21 1.84 12.79
N GLU A 40 -15.15 2.69 12.35
CA GLU A 40 -16.48 2.81 12.93
C GLU A 40 -17.32 1.55 12.66
N SER A 41 -17.34 1.07 11.42
CA SER A 41 -18.10 -0.13 11.00
C SER A 41 -17.60 -1.41 11.67
N SER A 42 -16.28 -1.56 11.85
CA SER A 42 -15.69 -2.72 12.53
C SER A 42 -15.77 -2.67 14.05
N SER A 43 -16.52 -1.72 14.63
CA SER A 43 -16.58 -1.47 16.08
C SER A 43 -15.18 -1.31 16.69
N TYR A 44 -14.36 -0.46 16.07
CA TYR A 44 -12.98 -0.20 16.46
C TYR A 44 -12.11 -1.47 16.48
N GLY A 45 -12.37 -2.38 15.53
CA GLY A 45 -11.63 -3.62 15.33
C GLY A 45 -12.12 -4.81 16.16
N THR A 46 -13.18 -4.69 16.95
CA THR A 46 -13.77 -5.85 17.65
C THR A 46 -14.57 -6.76 16.71
N GLU A 47 -15.04 -6.22 15.58
CA GLU A 47 -15.81 -6.91 14.55
C GLU A 47 -15.20 -6.68 13.14
N PRO A 48 -14.00 -7.22 12.85
CA PRO A 48 -13.26 -6.90 11.63
C PRO A 48 -13.96 -7.31 10.33
N GLU A 49 -14.85 -8.30 10.38
CA GLU A 49 -15.62 -8.77 9.21
C GLU A 49 -16.83 -7.89 8.90
N ALA A 50 -17.17 -6.94 9.80
CA ALA A 50 -18.24 -5.97 9.61
C ALA A 50 -17.76 -4.68 8.94
N ILE A 51 -16.53 -4.68 8.39
CA ILE A 51 -15.98 -3.52 7.67
C ILE A 51 -16.93 -3.12 6.54
N ASP A 52 -17.30 -1.85 6.56
CA ASP A 52 -18.15 -1.20 5.57
C ASP A 52 -17.52 0.16 5.28
N VAL A 53 -17.25 0.42 4.01
CA VAL A 53 -16.62 1.65 3.53
C VAL A 53 -17.45 2.12 2.36
N ASP A 54 -17.89 3.38 2.43
CA ASP A 54 -18.70 3.95 1.37
C ASP A 54 -17.92 4.02 0.06
N THR A 55 -18.61 3.73 -1.05
CA THR A 55 -17.97 3.73 -2.37
C THR A 55 -17.48 5.12 -2.77
N ASP A 56 -18.15 6.17 -2.28
CA ASP A 56 -17.80 7.56 -2.54
C ASP A 56 -16.41 7.89 -1.96
N GLU A 57 -16.08 7.41 -0.75
CA GLU A 57 -14.77 7.60 -0.12
C GLU A 57 -13.63 6.98 -0.93
N ILE A 58 -13.86 5.81 -1.55
CA ILE A 58 -12.89 5.21 -2.48
C ILE A 58 -12.74 6.07 -3.73
N GLY A 59 -13.85 6.65 -4.21
CA GLY A 59 -13.86 7.60 -5.32
C GLY A 59 -13.02 8.84 -5.02
N ASP A 60 -13.16 9.40 -3.83
CA ASP A 60 -12.46 10.61 -3.39
C ASP A 60 -10.96 10.38 -3.23
N VAL A 61 -10.56 9.23 -2.66
CA VAL A 61 -9.15 8.81 -2.63
C VAL A 61 -8.59 8.69 -4.04
N LEU A 62 -9.32 8.04 -4.95
CA LEU A 62 -8.86 7.87 -6.32
C LEU A 62 -8.74 9.22 -7.02
N PHE A 63 -9.76 10.07 -6.94
CA PHE A 63 -9.74 11.42 -7.50
C PHE A 63 -8.52 12.20 -7.03
N SER A 64 -8.29 12.24 -5.71
CA SER A 64 -7.17 12.96 -5.10
C SER A 64 -5.81 12.42 -5.54
N LEU A 65 -5.67 11.10 -5.66
CA LEU A 65 -4.43 10.47 -6.12
C LEU A 65 -4.15 10.80 -7.59
N LEU A 66 -5.17 10.78 -8.45
CA LEU A 66 -5.01 11.14 -9.86
C LEU A 66 -4.72 12.64 -10.03
N ALA A 67 -5.35 13.49 -9.21
CA ALA A 67 -5.05 14.92 -9.18
C ALA A 67 -3.60 15.19 -8.73
N LEU A 68 -3.09 14.44 -7.75
CA LEU A 68 -1.69 14.49 -7.35
C LEU A 68 -0.76 14.06 -8.49
N ALA A 69 -1.04 12.92 -9.15
CA ALA A 69 -0.25 12.43 -10.27
C ALA A 69 -0.17 13.47 -11.41
N ASN A 70 -1.31 14.08 -11.77
CA ASN A 70 -1.36 15.17 -12.73
C ASN A 70 -0.50 16.37 -12.31
N SER A 71 -0.55 16.77 -11.04
CA SER A 71 0.26 17.89 -10.52
C SER A 71 1.77 17.63 -10.53
N LEU A 72 2.17 16.35 -10.50
CA LEU A 72 3.56 15.90 -10.57
C LEU A 72 4.02 15.57 -11.99
N ASP A 73 3.14 15.72 -12.99
CA ASP A 73 3.40 15.34 -14.38
C ASP A 73 3.74 13.84 -14.54
N VAL A 74 3.07 13.01 -13.74
CA VAL A 74 3.22 11.53 -13.73
C VAL A 74 2.02 10.90 -14.45
N ASP A 75 2.26 10.07 -15.46
CA ASP A 75 1.21 9.18 -15.98
C ASP A 75 1.00 8.04 -14.98
N ALA A 76 -0.14 8.03 -14.31
CA ALA A 76 -0.39 7.05 -13.26
C ALA A 76 -0.76 5.66 -13.81
N GLY A 77 -1.10 5.55 -15.10
CA GLY A 77 -1.21 4.26 -15.79
C GLY A 77 0.18 3.66 -16.02
N GLU A 78 1.12 4.45 -16.55
CA GLU A 78 2.52 4.01 -16.71
C GLU A 78 3.15 3.71 -15.34
N ALA A 79 2.94 4.54 -14.33
CA ALA A 79 3.44 4.29 -12.97
C ALA A 79 2.88 2.98 -12.37
N LEU A 80 1.62 2.63 -12.68
CA LEU A 80 1.02 1.37 -12.26
C LEU A 80 1.60 0.16 -13.02
N ASP A 81 1.84 0.32 -14.33
CA ASP A 81 2.47 -0.70 -15.16
C ASP A 81 3.93 -0.94 -14.72
N GLU A 82 4.68 0.13 -14.42
CA GLU A 82 6.04 0.10 -13.88
C GLU A 82 6.11 -0.51 -12.48
N ALA A 83 5.10 -0.29 -11.64
CA ALA A 83 5.00 -0.92 -10.33
C ALA A 83 4.84 -2.45 -10.43
N ASP A 84 4.73 -2.99 -11.65
CA ASP A 84 4.78 -4.39 -12.03
C ASP A 84 4.02 -5.24 -11.01
N VAL A 85 2.70 -5.22 -11.08
CA VAL A 85 1.75 -5.93 -10.18
C VAL A 85 2.20 -7.36 -9.86
N ARG A 86 2.99 -8.00 -10.75
CA ARG A 86 3.66 -9.29 -10.50
C ARG A 86 4.66 -9.28 -9.35
N GLU A 87 5.53 -8.29 -9.23
CA GLU A 87 6.50 -8.20 -8.14
C GLU A 87 5.79 -7.99 -6.80
N LEU A 88 4.79 -7.12 -6.75
CA LEU A 88 3.95 -6.93 -5.56
C LEU A 88 3.15 -8.21 -5.21
N LEU A 89 2.61 -8.91 -6.20
CA LEU A 89 1.93 -10.20 -6.00
C LEU A 89 2.89 -11.32 -5.59
N GLU A 90 4.13 -11.34 -6.11
CA GLU A 90 5.17 -12.28 -5.71
C GLU A 90 5.63 -12.03 -4.28
N GLN A 91 5.84 -10.77 -3.90
CA GLN A 91 6.14 -10.38 -2.53
C GLN A 91 5.01 -10.77 -1.58
N HIS A 92 3.75 -10.49 -1.93
CA HIS A 92 2.60 -10.84 -1.10
C HIS A 92 2.41 -12.36 -0.99
N ARG A 93 2.55 -13.12 -2.09
CA ARG A 93 2.51 -14.59 -2.07
C ARG A 93 3.66 -15.18 -1.27
N GLY A 94 4.87 -14.67 -1.44
CA GLY A 94 6.06 -15.06 -0.70
C GLY A 94 5.87 -14.85 0.81
N MET A 95 5.35 -13.69 1.21
CA MET A 95 5.08 -13.37 2.60
C MET A 95 3.98 -14.28 3.20
N ARG A 96 2.86 -14.50 2.50
CA ARG A 96 1.82 -15.44 2.96
C ARG A 96 2.36 -16.87 3.09
N GLN A 97 3.21 -17.30 2.18
CA GLN A 97 3.80 -18.64 2.22
C GLN A 97 4.81 -18.79 3.37
N ALA A 98 5.59 -17.75 3.67
CA ALA A 98 6.49 -17.71 4.83
C ALA A 98 5.71 -17.79 6.15
N ILE A 99 4.62 -17.03 6.29
CA ILE A 99 3.75 -17.06 7.48
C ILE A 99 3.13 -18.45 7.66
N LYS A 100 2.63 -19.08 6.58
CA LYS A 100 2.11 -20.45 6.65
C LYS A 100 3.16 -21.48 7.08
N GLN A 101 4.39 -21.36 6.58
CA GLN A 101 5.49 -22.25 7.00
C GLN A 101 5.82 -22.07 8.48
N LEU A 102 5.90 -20.84 8.97
CA LEU A 102 6.14 -20.54 10.38
C LEU A 102 5.01 -21.04 11.29
N GLN A 103 3.75 -20.90 10.87
CA GLN A 103 2.60 -21.40 11.63
C GLN A 103 2.48 -22.94 11.60
N GLY A 104 2.91 -23.57 10.51
CA GLY A 104 2.94 -25.04 10.38
C GLY A 104 4.17 -25.70 11.03
N MET A 105 5.17 -24.92 11.43
CA MET A 105 6.37 -25.43 12.10
C MET A 105 6.06 -25.85 13.53
N GLY A 106 6.26 -27.14 13.82
CA GLY A 106 6.15 -27.66 15.19
C GLY A 106 7.20 -27.06 16.13
N GLN A 107 6.89 -27.06 17.42
CA GLN A 107 7.72 -26.44 18.48
C GLN A 107 9.18 -26.93 18.48
N GLY A 108 9.40 -28.21 18.12
CA GLY A 108 10.75 -28.79 18.02
C GLY A 108 11.54 -28.34 16.79
N ASP A 109 10.87 -28.02 15.68
CA ASP A 109 11.53 -27.51 14.46
C ASP A 109 11.94 -26.04 14.64
N MET A 110 11.10 -25.28 15.34
CA MET A 110 11.42 -23.90 15.74
C MET A 110 12.64 -23.85 16.67
N GLN A 111 12.73 -24.76 17.65
CA GLN A 111 13.90 -24.87 18.54
C GLN A 111 15.19 -25.25 17.79
N ARG A 112 15.10 -26.17 16.82
CA ARG A 112 16.24 -26.55 15.96
C ARG A 112 16.71 -25.39 15.09
N MET A 113 15.78 -24.60 14.54
CA MET A 113 16.09 -23.43 13.73
C MET A 113 16.78 -22.34 14.56
N MET A 114 16.23 -22.00 15.73
CA MET A 114 16.82 -21.01 16.65
C MET A 114 18.23 -21.39 17.08
N LYS A 115 18.47 -22.69 17.31
CA LYS A 115 19.79 -23.22 17.65
C LYS A 115 20.80 -23.11 16.49
N ARG A 116 20.37 -23.28 15.24
CA ARG A 116 21.22 -23.07 14.04
C ARG A 116 21.54 -21.59 13.81
N MET A 117 20.56 -20.70 13.99
CA MET A 117 20.77 -19.25 13.90
C MET A 117 21.73 -18.73 14.98
N GLN A 118 21.62 -19.22 16.21
CA GLN A 118 22.58 -18.89 17.28
C GLN A 118 23.99 -19.46 17.04
N GLN A 119 24.12 -20.50 16.21
CA GLN A 119 25.41 -21.15 15.92
C GLN A 119 26.10 -20.62 14.65
N GLY A 120 25.49 -19.67 13.92
CA GLY A 120 26.17 -18.92 12.86
C GLY A 120 26.49 -19.70 11.58
N ASP A 121 25.90 -20.88 11.36
CA ASP A 121 26.23 -21.73 10.20
C ASP A 121 25.28 -21.50 9.01
N GLY A 122 25.24 -20.25 8.55
CA GLY A 122 24.47 -19.79 7.39
C GLY A 122 25.19 -18.64 6.71
N GLY A 123 26.23 -18.96 5.96
CA GLY A 123 27.07 -17.98 5.27
C GLY A 123 26.32 -17.21 4.17
N GLY A 124 26.74 -15.94 4.00
CA GLY A 124 26.63 -15.23 2.73
C GLY A 124 25.76 -13.98 2.71
N GLY A 125 26.35 -12.85 3.14
CA GLY A 125 26.15 -11.52 2.53
C GLY A 125 24.74 -10.94 2.40
N MET A 126 24.36 -10.11 3.37
CA MET A 126 23.72 -8.82 3.07
C MET A 126 24.31 -7.76 4.00
N GLY A 127 25.58 -7.46 3.75
CA GLY A 127 26.16 -6.19 4.14
C GLY A 127 25.85 -5.18 3.03
N GLY A 128 25.08 -4.15 3.37
CA GLY A 128 24.96 -2.93 2.57
C GLY A 128 23.93 -2.98 1.43
N MET A 129 22.69 -2.61 1.73
CA MET A 129 21.84 -1.78 0.85
C MET A 129 20.62 -1.33 1.66
N GLY A 130 20.84 -0.32 2.50
CA GLY A 130 19.78 0.62 2.89
C GLY A 130 19.96 1.90 2.06
N PRO A 131 18.95 2.75 1.87
CA PRO A 131 18.94 3.83 0.86
C PRO A 131 19.88 5.02 1.15
N PHE A 132 20.83 4.87 2.08
CA PHE A 132 21.73 5.94 2.53
C PHE A 132 23.20 5.49 2.56
N GLY A 133 23.60 4.66 1.59
CA GLY A 133 24.99 4.24 1.37
C GLY A 133 25.45 4.59 -0.04
#